data_AF-A0A2V8VZP6-F1
#
_entry.id   AF-A0A2V8VZP6-F1
#
_cell.length_a   1.000
_cell.length_b   1.000
_cell.length_c   1.000
_cell.angle_alpha   90.00
_cell.angle_beta   90.00
_cell.angle_gamma   90.00
#
_symmetry.space_group_name_H-M   'P 1'
#
loop_
_entity.id
_entity.type
_entity.pdbx_description
1 polymer ?
#
loop_
_entity_poly.entity_id
_entity_poly.type
_entity_poly.pdbx_seq_one_letter_code
_entity_poly.pdbx_strand_id
1 'polypeptide(L)'
;RNGAAFVTRFDVAIGSDLEIRIPLSQYGARRAQPERAGGPANGNRFAGARMNETDFATHGRVVHVCDSESGREKLVGVQFTGPRFQRVFRSESAA
;
A
#
# COMPACT_ATOMS: atom_id res chain seq x y z
N ARG A 1 -0.18 -7.28 17.57
CA ARG A 1 1.07 -6.96 16.85
C ARG A 1 0.65 -6.40 15.49
N ASN A 2 0.69 -5.07 15.34
CA ASN A 2 0.16 -4.37 14.16
C ASN A 2 1.35 -3.94 13.28
N GLY A 3 1.31 -4.25 11.99
CA GLY A 3 2.38 -3.89 11.04
C GLY A 3 2.10 -4.41 9.64
N ALA A 4 2.98 -4.05 8.72
CA ALA A 4 2.99 -4.55 7.34
C ALA A 4 4.43 -4.86 6.92
N ALA A 5 4.58 -5.73 5.92
CA ALA A 5 5.85 -5.92 5.24
C ALA A 5 5.65 -5.70 3.74
N PHE A 6 6.63 -5.09 3.09
CA PHE A 6 6.65 -4.91 1.65
C PHE A 6 8.07 -5.08 1.10
N VAL A 7 8.16 -5.37 -0.19
CA VAL A 7 9.43 -5.47 -0.90
C VAL A 7 9.66 -4.18 -1.68
N THR A 8 10.89 -3.67 -1.65
CA THR A 8 11.27 -2.43 -2.33
C THR A 8 12.68 -2.52 -2.90
N ARG A 9 12.98 -1.74 -3.94
CA ARG A 9 14.34 -1.55 -4.47
C ARG A 9 15.05 -0.36 -3.83
N PHE A 10 14.32 0.44 -3.06
CA PHE A 10 14.87 1.60 -2.39
C PHE A 10 15.54 1.20 -1.08
N ASP A 11 16.66 1.83 -0.78
CA ASP A 11 17.28 1.72 0.53
C ASP A 11 16.43 2.43 1.57
N VAL A 12 16.07 1.68 2.61
CA VAL A 12 15.27 2.16 3.74
C VAL A 12 15.99 1.78 5.01
N ALA A 13 16.20 2.74 5.90
CA ALA A 13 16.88 2.51 7.17
C ALA A 13 15.91 2.04 8.26
N ILE A 14 16.42 1.22 9.18
CA ILE A 14 15.73 0.92 10.44
C ILE A 14 15.50 2.22 11.22
N GLY A 15 14.32 2.36 11.82
CA GLY A 15 13.93 3.56 12.58
C GLY A 15 13.33 4.67 11.73
N SER A 16 13.42 4.61 10.40
CA SER A 16 12.75 5.57 9.52
C SER A 16 11.23 5.52 9.71
N ASP A 17 10.61 6.70 9.73
CA ASP A 17 9.17 6.85 9.73
C ASP A 17 8.64 6.91 8.29
N LEU A 18 7.54 6.21 8.02
CA LEU A 18 6.93 6.07 6.71
C LEU A 18 5.41 6.30 6.79
N GLU A 19 4.85 6.91 5.75
CA GLU A 19 3.43 6.82 5.45
C GLU A 19 3.18 5.56 4.61
N ILE A 20 2.29 4.69 5.08
CA ILE A 20 1.88 3.48 4.37
C ILE A 20 0.51 3.73 3.79
N ARG A 21 0.38 3.53 2.47
CA ARG A 21 -0.89 3.58 1.76
C ARG A 21 -1.11 2.30 0.95
N ILE A 22 -2.20 1.60 1.24
CA ILE A 22 -2.59 0.37 0.53
C ILE A 22 -3.91 0.66 -0.19
N PRO A 23 -3.89 0.85 -1.52
CA PRO A 23 -5.10 1.12 -2.28
C PRO A 23 -5.97 -0.13 -2.36
N LEU A 24 -7.18 -0.09 -1.82
CA LEU A 24 -8.11 -1.23 -1.84
C LEU A 24 -8.76 -1.41 -3.21
N SER A 25 -8.83 -0.33 -3.99
CA SER A 25 -9.44 -0.27 -5.33
C SER A 25 -8.86 -1.27 -6.34
N GLN A 26 -7.71 -1.89 -6.03
CA GLN A 26 -7.03 -2.86 -6.90
C GLN A 26 -7.38 -4.32 -6.59
N TYR A 27 -7.95 -4.60 -5.42
CA TYR A 27 -8.33 -5.97 -5.05
C TYR A 27 -9.56 -6.46 -5.81
N GLY A 28 -10.48 -5.55 -6.19
CA GLY A 28 -11.64 -5.87 -7.02
C GLY A 28 -11.30 -6.07 -8.51
N ALA A 29 -10.37 -5.27 -9.06
CA ALA A 29 -10.01 -5.35 -10.47
C ALA A 29 -9.32 -6.66 -10.86
N ARG A 30 -8.52 -7.26 -9.96
CA ARG A 30 -7.85 -8.54 -10.23
C ARG A 30 -8.77 -9.76 -10.17
N ARG A 31 -9.96 -9.66 -9.58
CA ARG A 31 -10.94 -10.76 -9.51
C ARG A 31 -11.99 -10.71 -10.61
N ALA A 32 -12.06 -9.61 -11.38
CA ALA A 32 -13.09 -9.35 -12.37
C ALA A 32 -12.53 -9.20 -13.81
N GLN A 33 -11.41 -9.84 -14.13
CA GLN A 33 -10.98 -9.96 -15.53
C GLN A 33 -11.26 -11.39 -16.03
N PRO A 34 -12.44 -11.67 -16.61
CA PRO A 34 -12.50 -12.64 -17.69
C PRO A 34 -11.82 -12.01 -18.92
N GLU A 35 -11.11 -12.85 -19.67
CA GLU A 35 -10.33 -12.50 -20.86
C GLU A 35 -11.07 -11.56 -21.82
N ARG A 36 -10.40 -10.48 -22.25
CA ARG A 36 -10.10 -10.15 -23.66
C ARG A 36 -9.64 -8.70 -23.81
N ALA A 37 -8.88 -8.48 -24.89
CA ALA A 37 -8.35 -7.23 -25.42
C ALA A 37 -7.01 -6.75 -24.83
N GLY A 38 -5.96 -6.97 -25.63
CA GLY A 38 -4.63 -6.43 -25.41
C GLY A 38 -4.57 -4.90 -25.50
N GLY A 39 -3.65 -4.33 -24.72
CA GLY A 39 -3.27 -2.92 -24.67
C GLY A 39 -2.08 -2.77 -23.71
N PRO A 40 -1.16 -1.81 -23.93
CA PRO A 40 0.26 -2.04 -23.69
C PRO A 40 0.62 -2.17 -22.21
N ALA A 41 1.42 -3.20 -21.93
CA ALA A 41 2.08 -3.44 -20.66
C ALA A 41 3.24 -2.45 -20.45
N ASN A 42 2.96 -1.16 -20.35
CA ASN A 42 3.91 -0.22 -19.77
C ASN A 42 3.18 1.00 -19.20
N GLY A 43 2.80 0.88 -17.94
CA GLY A 43 2.25 1.98 -17.16
C GLY A 43 2.54 1.65 -15.71
N ASN A 44 3.17 2.59 -15.00
CA ASN A 44 3.39 2.53 -13.56
C ASN A 44 2.15 1.90 -12.89
N ARG A 45 2.25 0.69 -12.32
CA ARG A 45 1.11 -0.07 -11.74
C ARG A 45 0.39 0.68 -10.61
N PHE A 46 0.94 1.82 -10.20
CA PHE A 46 0.39 2.74 -9.20
C PHE A 46 -0.28 4.00 -9.80
N ALA A 47 -0.18 4.24 -11.12
CA ALA A 47 -0.68 5.44 -11.79
C ALA A 47 -2.21 5.49 -11.96
N GLY A 48 -2.93 4.41 -11.62
CA GLY A 48 -4.40 4.34 -11.66
C GLY A 48 -5.09 4.51 -10.30
N ALA A 49 -4.33 4.65 -9.21
CA ALA A 49 -4.91 4.80 -7.87
C ALA A 49 -5.40 6.25 -7.68
N ARG A 50 -6.58 6.57 -8.21
CA ARG A 50 -7.38 7.70 -7.71
C ARG A 50 -7.55 7.45 -6.21
N MET A 51 -7.20 8.43 -5.37
CA MET A 51 -7.36 8.35 -3.91
C MET A 51 -8.79 7.93 -3.62
N ASN A 52 -8.99 6.71 -3.13
CA ASN A 52 -10.31 6.26 -2.75
C ASN A 52 -10.46 6.47 -1.25
N GLU A 53 -11.61 6.95 -0.81
CA GLU A 53 -11.86 7.26 0.61
C GLU A 53 -11.88 6.00 1.49
N THR A 54 -11.93 4.84 0.85
CA THR A 54 -11.82 3.52 1.47
C THR A 54 -10.38 3.00 1.57
N ASP A 55 -9.39 3.66 0.95
CA ASP A 55 -8.01 3.19 0.95
C ASP A 55 -7.43 3.18 2.37
N PHE A 56 -6.63 2.16 2.67
CA PHE A 56 -5.97 2.06 3.96
C PHE A 56 -4.76 2.99 4.00
N ALA A 57 -4.71 3.89 4.99
CA ALA A 57 -3.54 4.70 5.26
C ALA A 57 -3.16 4.68 6.75
N THR A 58 -1.86 4.68 7.06
CA THR A 58 -1.36 4.81 8.44
C THR A 58 0.11 5.27 8.45
N HIS A 59 0.59 5.71 9.61
CA HIS A 59 2.03 5.91 9.84
C HIS A 59 2.64 4.64 10.42
N GLY A 60 3.89 4.38 10.06
CA GLY A 60 4.65 3.29 10.63
C GLY A 60 6.14 3.57 10.71
N ARG A 61 6.81 2.79 11.55
CA ARG A 61 8.26 2.83 11.75
C ARG A 61 8.90 1.55 11.27
N VAL A 62 9.98 1.69 10.51
CA VAL A 62 10.73 0.54 9.99
C VAL A 62 11.44 -0.16 11.13
N VAL A 63 11.15 -1.45 11.31
CA VAL A 63 11.68 -2.29 12.40
C VAL A 63 12.45 -3.50 11.90
N HIS A 64 12.28 -3.88 10.63
CA HIS A 64 13.05 -4.94 9.98
C HIS A 64 13.44 -4.54 8.56
N VAL A 65 14.69 -4.87 8.19
CA VAL A 65 15.19 -4.78 6.81
C VAL A 65 16.05 -6.01 6.58
N CYS A 66 15.66 -6.84 5.61
CA CYS A 66 16.41 -8.00 5.17
C CYS A 66 16.59 -7.95 3.65
N ASP A 67 17.68 -8.51 3.13
CA ASP A 67 17.80 -8.72 1.70
C ASP A 67 16.76 -9.74 1.23
N SER A 68 16.11 -9.45 0.10
CA SER A 68 15.22 -10.40 -0.57
C SER A 68 16.05 -11.48 -1.28
N GLU A 69 15.46 -12.65 -1.52
CA GLU A 69 16.14 -13.81 -2.14
C GLU A 69 16.82 -13.47 -3.48
N SER A 70 16.32 -12.45 -4.19
CA SER A 70 16.88 -12.00 -5.47
C SER A 70 18.09 -11.07 -5.35
N GLY A 71 18.43 -10.59 -4.15
CA GLY A 71 19.54 -9.66 -3.85
C GLY A 71 19.38 -8.25 -4.43
N ARG A 72 18.34 -7.99 -5.24
CA ARG A 72 18.07 -6.68 -5.87
C ARG A 72 17.01 -5.87 -5.13
N GLU A 73 16.36 -6.50 -4.16
CA GLU A 73 15.22 -5.95 -3.44
C GLU A 73 15.40 -6.22 -1.95
N LYS A 74 14.79 -5.37 -1.13
CA LYS A 74 14.80 -5.46 0.32
C LYS A 74 13.40 -5.75 0.82
N LEU A 75 13.29 -6.72 1.72
CA LEU A 75 12.09 -6.94 2.51
C LEU A 75 12.11 -5.99 3.70
N VAL A 76 11.13 -5.10 3.77
CA VAL A 76 11.01 -4.08 4.81
C VAL A 76 9.79 -4.40 5.67
N GLY A 77 10.01 -4.60 6.97
CA GLY A 77 8.98 -4.76 7.98
C GLY A 77 8.74 -3.45 8.72
N VAL A 78 7.49 -3.01 8.76
CA VAL A 78 7.07 -1.74 9.36
C VAL A 78 6.04 -1.99 10.46
N GLN A 79 6.30 -1.45 11.64
CA GLN A 79 5.36 -1.42 12.76
C GLN A 79 4.45 -0.20 12.62
N PHE A 80 3.14 -0.37 12.74
CA PHE A 80 2.24 0.78 12.71
C PHE A 80 2.35 1.59 14.01
N THR A 81 2.44 2.91 13.88
CA THR A 81 2.63 3.86 14.99
C THR A 81 1.48 4.87 15.09
N GLY A 82 0.75 5.11 14.01
CA GLY A 82 -0.40 6.02 13.97
C GLY A 82 -1.75 5.29 14.00
N PRO A 83 -2.85 6.04 14.21
CA PRO A 83 -4.19 5.51 13.96
C PRO A 83 -4.32 5.07 12.48
N ARG A 84 -5.24 4.13 12.23
CA ARG A 84 -5.64 3.79 10.87
C ARG A 84 -6.51 4.92 10.34
N PHE A 85 -6.04 5.64 9.33
CA PHE A 85 -6.85 6.65 8.65
C PHE A 85 -7.78 5.93 7.68
N GLN A 86 -8.95 5.51 8.17
CA GLN A 86 -10.10 5.40 7.29
C GLN A 86 -10.69 6.81 7.25
N ARG A 87 -10.75 7.46 6.09
CA ARG A 87 -11.65 8.61 5.92
C ARG A 87 -13.07 8.05 5.90
N VAL A 88 -13.57 7.63 7.06
CA VAL A 88 -14.97 7.24 7.21
C VAL A 88 -15.74 8.53 7.03
N PHE A 89 -16.53 8.64 5.96
CA PHE A 89 -17.52 9.70 5.89
C PHE A 89 -18.34 9.66 7.17
N ARG A 90 -18.36 10.77 7.91
CA ARG A 90 -19.52 11.07 8.73
C ARG A 90 -20.62 11.45 7.75
N SER A 91 -21.66 10.62 7.67
CA SER A 91 -22.93 11.04 7.11
C SER A 91 -23.40 12.23 7.94
N GLU A 92 -23.44 13.42 7.35
CA GLU A 92 -24.31 14.47 7.87
C GLU A 92 -25.74 13.96 7.69
N SER A 93 -26.33 13.41 8.75
CA SER A 93 -27.79 13.35 8.85
C SER A 93 -28.25 14.77 9.12
N ALA A 94 -28.45 15.56 8.06
CA ALA A 94 -29.24 16.77 8.15
C ALA A 94 -30.72 16.37 8.12
N ALA A 95 -31.44 16.92 9.09
CA ALA A 95 -32.81 16.61 9.51
C ALA A 95 -33.89 16.85 8.45
#